data_AF-A0A9X4SHK9-F1
#
_entry.id   AF-A0A9X4SHK9-F1
#
_cell.length_a   1.000
_cell.length_b   1.000
_cell.length_c   1.000
_cell.angle_alpha   90.00
_cell.angle_beta   90.00
_cell.angle_gamma   90.00
#
_symmetry.space_group_name_H-M   'P 1'
#
loop_
_entity.id
_entity.type
_entity.pdbx_description
1 polymer ?
#
loop_
_entity_poly.entity_id
_entity_poly.type
_entity_poly.pdbx_seq_one_letter_code
_entity_poly.pdbx_strand_id
1 'polypeptide(L)'
;MRFLVEKAISGATQDTTEHAIGIAVFNRDPSKYYTNEDPIVRVQVGRLRAKLKAYYARPETGGDCRIGIPVGSYMPTIQRTSAASGSFKPPSQFAVVPFKCISHQGNGKSFTHGFHDELVHQLYQTFGDIVVASTDFTARSGVHEPHAAYGTSHRQINHRLEGSIQIDAGVIKASIRLIDASTGHITLSEQFNRQGALTIALQEDLASSICASLKRFFPPIQPTKLP
;
A
#
# COMPACT_ATOMS: atom_id res chain seq x y z
N MET A 1 21.03 17.84 -0.73
CA MET A 1 19.73 17.21 -1.08
C MET A 1 19.39 17.30 -2.56
N ARG A 2 19.85 18.33 -3.29
CA ARG A 2 19.56 18.54 -4.71
C ARG A 2 19.76 17.30 -5.61
N PHE A 3 20.93 16.67 -5.55
CA PHE A 3 21.26 15.48 -6.36
C PHE A 3 20.26 14.31 -6.21
N LEU A 4 19.89 13.97 -4.98
CA LEU A 4 18.98 12.86 -4.70
C LEU A 4 17.55 13.17 -5.16
N VAL A 5 17.14 14.44 -5.06
CA VAL A 5 15.81 14.90 -5.49
C VAL A 5 15.74 14.96 -7.02
N GLU A 6 16.78 15.44 -7.71
CA GLU A 6 16.87 15.47 -9.17
C GLU A 6 16.85 14.05 -9.75
N LYS A 7 17.59 13.10 -9.16
CA LYS A 7 17.51 11.68 -9.57
C LYS A 7 16.12 11.08 -9.32
N ALA A 8 15.49 11.37 -8.18
CA ALA A 8 14.13 10.89 -7.88
C ALA A 8 13.06 11.46 -8.84
N ILE A 9 13.20 12.71 -9.28
CA ILE A 9 12.29 13.35 -10.26
C ILE A 9 12.53 12.79 -11.67
N SER A 10 13.76 12.39 -12.01
CA SER A 10 14.12 11.86 -13.33
C SER A 10 13.68 10.41 -13.59
N GLY A 11 13.16 9.68 -12.59
CA GLY A 11 12.76 8.28 -12.72
C GLY A 11 13.91 7.28 -12.91
N ALA A 12 15.17 7.73 -12.90
CA ALA A 12 16.35 6.89 -13.10
C ALA A 12 16.73 6.13 -11.81
N THR A 13 16.21 4.92 -11.65
CA THR A 13 16.50 4.00 -10.53
C THR A 13 17.87 3.31 -10.62
N GLN A 14 18.59 3.45 -11.74
CA GLN A 14 19.74 2.58 -12.09
C GLN A 14 21.06 2.87 -11.33
N ASP A 15 21.21 3.96 -10.57
CA ASP A 15 22.46 4.29 -9.85
C ASP A 15 22.24 4.65 -8.38
N THR A 16 21.58 3.79 -7.63
CA THR A 16 21.11 4.10 -6.26
C THR A 16 21.82 3.31 -5.17
N THR A 17 22.87 2.58 -5.54
CA THR A 17 23.74 1.87 -4.59
C THR A 17 24.59 2.84 -3.79
N GLU A 18 24.98 2.44 -2.57
CA GLU A 18 25.88 3.22 -1.70
C GLU A 18 27.18 3.62 -2.42
N HIS A 19 27.67 2.72 -3.27
CA HIS A 19 28.85 2.93 -4.10
C HIS A 19 28.65 4.07 -5.11
N ALA A 20 27.58 4.01 -5.91
CA ALA A 20 27.26 5.03 -6.91
C ALA A 20 27.04 6.41 -6.29
N ILE A 21 26.41 6.47 -5.12
CA ILE A 21 26.18 7.72 -4.39
C ILE A 21 27.48 8.29 -3.84
N GLY A 22 28.40 7.45 -3.35
CA GLY A 22 29.72 7.88 -2.90
C GLY A 22 30.53 8.54 -4.01
N ILE A 23 30.50 7.96 -5.21
CA ILE A 23 31.16 8.54 -6.38
C ILE A 23 30.46 9.85 -6.79
N ALA A 24 29.16 9.81 -7.04
CA ALA A 24 28.45 10.93 -7.67
C ALA A 24 28.22 12.14 -6.77
N VAL A 25 28.16 11.95 -5.44
CA VAL A 25 27.87 13.03 -4.47
C VAL A 25 29.07 13.40 -3.63
N PHE A 26 29.87 12.42 -3.22
CA PHE A 26 31.03 12.62 -2.34
C PHE A 26 32.36 12.61 -3.10
N ASN A 27 32.31 12.53 -4.44
CA ASN A 27 33.46 12.58 -5.33
C ASN A 27 34.52 11.54 -4.96
N ARG A 28 34.07 10.36 -4.51
CA ARG A 28 34.95 9.26 -4.14
C ARG A 28 35.51 8.59 -5.39
N ASP A 29 36.79 8.22 -5.33
CA ASP A 29 37.49 7.51 -6.41
C ASP A 29 36.86 6.11 -6.58
N PRO A 30 36.30 5.78 -7.76
CA PRO A 30 35.67 4.48 -8.02
C PRO A 30 36.62 3.30 -7.82
N SER A 31 37.94 3.51 -7.96
CA SER A 31 38.94 2.45 -7.85
C SER A 31 39.39 2.18 -6.42
N LYS A 32 39.02 3.05 -5.47
CA LYS A 32 39.47 3.02 -4.07
C LYS A 32 38.35 3.13 -3.05
N TYR A 33 37.10 3.25 -3.51
CA TYR A 33 35.96 3.45 -2.63
C TYR A 33 35.27 2.13 -2.32
N TYR A 34 35.54 1.61 -1.12
CA TYR A 34 34.87 0.43 -0.59
C TYR A 34 33.87 0.84 0.50
N THR A 35 32.60 0.50 0.28
CA THR A 35 31.50 0.95 1.14
C THR A 35 31.56 0.36 2.55
N ASN A 36 32.19 -0.80 2.75
CA ASN A 36 32.42 -1.37 4.08
C ASN A 36 33.40 -0.51 4.90
N GLU A 37 34.47 0.00 4.28
CA GLU A 37 35.54 0.76 4.92
C GLU A 37 35.21 2.24 5.09
N ASP A 38 34.55 2.85 4.10
CA ASP A 38 34.15 4.26 4.15
C ASP A 38 32.62 4.41 4.31
N PRO A 39 32.13 4.66 5.54
CA PRO A 39 30.71 4.79 5.86
C PRO A 39 30.07 6.12 5.42
N ILE A 40 30.77 6.97 4.65
CA ILE A 40 30.34 8.36 4.42
C ILE A 40 28.89 8.47 3.95
N VAL A 41 28.45 7.62 3.02
CA VAL A 41 27.08 7.65 2.51
C VAL A 41 26.08 7.23 3.58
N ARG A 42 26.28 6.09 4.26
CA ARG A 42 25.37 5.63 5.33
C ARG A 42 25.26 6.62 6.49
N VAL A 43 26.36 7.25 6.88
CA VAL A 43 26.41 8.27 7.95
C VAL A 43 25.64 9.52 7.55
N GLN A 44 25.90 10.06 6.35
CA GLN A 44 25.27 11.30 5.90
C GLN A 44 23.77 11.12 5.63
N VAL A 45 23.36 9.97 5.12
CA VAL A 45 21.94 9.65 4.93
C VAL A 45 21.25 9.46 6.28
N GLY A 46 21.91 8.84 7.26
CA GLY A 46 21.42 8.78 8.65
C GLY A 46 21.18 10.17 9.25
N ARG A 47 22.15 11.08 9.10
CA ARG A 47 22.00 12.49 9.55
C ARG A 47 20.89 13.22 8.81
N LEU A 48 20.74 12.99 7.52
CA LEU A 48 19.67 13.58 6.71
C LEU A 48 18.29 13.08 7.16
N ARG A 49 18.12 11.78 7.43
CA ARG A 49 16.87 11.23 8.02
C ARG A 49 16.54 11.91 9.34
N ALA A 50 17.52 12.05 10.24
CA ALA A 50 17.31 12.70 11.54
C ALA A 50 16.88 14.18 11.37
N LYS A 51 17.53 14.91 10.45
CA LYS A 51 17.15 16.30 10.13
C LYS A 51 15.75 16.40 9.54
N LEU A 52 15.37 15.52 8.60
CA LEU A 52 14.01 15.49 8.03
C LEU A 52 12.97 15.17 9.12
N LYS A 53 13.25 14.21 10.01
CA LYS A 53 12.37 13.88 11.14
C LYS A 53 12.15 15.09 12.06
N ALA A 54 13.24 15.79 12.41
CA ALA A 54 13.16 16.99 13.26
C ALA A 54 12.44 18.16 12.56
N TYR A 55 12.67 18.33 11.25
CA TYR A 55 12.03 19.36 10.44
C TYR A 55 10.51 19.17 10.38
N TYR A 56 10.04 17.95 10.07
CA TYR A 56 8.61 17.64 9.98
C TYR A 56 7.91 17.37 11.33
N ALA A 57 8.63 17.41 12.45
CA ALA A 57 8.02 17.34 13.78
C ALA A 57 7.46 18.70 14.25
N ARG A 58 7.71 19.78 13.49
CA ARG A 58 7.23 21.13 13.81
C ARG A 58 5.82 21.36 13.24
N PRO A 59 4.84 21.84 14.03
CA PRO A 59 3.45 22.04 13.61
C PRO A 59 3.29 22.96 12.40
N GLU A 60 4.18 23.95 12.28
CA GLU A 60 4.10 25.03 11.28
C GLU A 60 4.67 24.66 9.90
N THR A 61 5.20 23.45 9.71
CA THR A 61 5.92 23.08 8.48
C THR A 61 4.97 22.43 7.47
N GLY A 62 3.90 23.16 7.14
CA GLY A 62 2.90 22.79 6.15
C GLY A 62 3.32 23.19 4.74
N GLY A 63 4.25 22.44 4.15
CA GLY A 63 4.48 22.49 2.70
C GLY A 63 3.54 21.52 1.97
N ASP A 64 3.30 21.73 0.68
CA ASP A 64 2.51 20.82 -0.16
C ASP A 64 3.20 19.46 -0.39
N CYS A 65 4.44 19.30 0.04
CA CYS A 65 5.24 18.09 -0.12
C CYS A 65 6.09 17.77 1.13
N ARG A 66 6.12 16.48 1.48
CA ARG A 66 6.97 15.87 2.51
C ARG A 66 8.00 14.94 1.88
N ILE A 67 9.26 15.08 2.28
CA ILE A 67 10.37 14.27 1.78
C ILE A 67 10.83 13.29 2.86
N GLY A 68 10.88 12.00 2.54
CA GLY A 68 11.39 10.94 3.42
C GLY A 68 12.57 10.20 2.80
N ILE A 69 13.35 9.49 3.60
CA ILE A 69 14.35 8.52 3.10
C ILE A 69 14.19 7.23 3.92
N PRO A 70 13.70 6.12 3.35
CA PRO A 70 13.45 4.89 4.09
C PRO A 70 14.72 4.29 4.71
N VAL A 71 14.59 3.55 5.81
CA VAL A 71 15.70 2.77 6.37
C VAL A 71 16.10 1.68 5.37
N GLY A 72 17.40 1.48 5.17
CA GLY A 72 17.92 0.54 4.16
C GLY A 72 17.89 1.03 2.71
N SER A 73 17.31 2.21 2.44
CA SER A 73 17.33 2.85 1.12
C SER A 73 18.04 4.19 1.15
N TYR A 74 18.73 4.53 0.07
CA TYR A 74 19.37 5.84 -0.10
C TYR A 74 18.53 6.80 -0.94
N MET A 75 17.39 6.34 -1.48
CA MET A 75 16.52 7.16 -2.32
C MET A 75 15.48 7.93 -1.52
N PRO A 76 15.31 9.25 -1.79
CA PRO A 76 14.27 10.03 -1.17
C PRO A 76 12.91 9.73 -1.80
N THR A 77 11.88 9.66 -0.97
CA THR A 77 10.48 9.63 -1.38
C THR A 77 9.87 11.01 -1.20
N ILE A 78 9.09 11.46 -2.18
CA ILE A 78 8.38 12.74 -2.11
C ILE A 78 6.89 12.44 -2.08
N GLN A 79 6.21 12.82 -0.99
CA GLN A 79 4.78 12.65 -0.79
C GLN A 79 4.12 14.02 -0.80
N ARG A 80 3.08 14.24 -1.61
CA ARG A 80 2.30 15.48 -1.45
C ARG A 80 1.51 15.42 -0.15
N THR A 81 1.82 16.33 0.77
CA THR A 81 1.00 16.62 1.94
C THR A 81 -0.11 17.53 1.44
N SER A 82 -1.23 16.94 1.00
CA SER A 82 -2.42 17.73 0.73
C SER A 82 -2.77 18.44 2.02
N ALA A 83 -2.51 19.75 2.07
CA ALA A 83 -3.19 20.61 3.02
C ALA A 83 -4.69 20.34 2.84
N ALA A 84 -5.38 20.12 3.95
CA ALA A 84 -6.82 19.97 3.96
C ALA A 84 -7.45 21.29 3.47
N SER A 85 -7.61 21.44 2.16
CA SER A 85 -8.69 22.22 1.57
C SER A 85 -9.73 21.20 1.11
N GLY A 86 -10.94 21.33 1.64
CA GLY A 86 -12.08 20.44 1.40
C GLY A 86 -12.60 20.50 -0.03
N SER A 87 -11.75 20.22 -1.02
CA SER A 87 -12.22 19.74 -2.31
C SER A 87 -12.46 18.25 -2.15
N PHE A 88 -13.72 17.86 -2.26
CA PHE A 88 -14.11 16.47 -2.44
C PHE A 88 -13.37 15.92 -3.66
N LYS A 89 -12.22 15.27 -3.41
CA LYS A 89 -11.60 14.41 -4.42
C LYS A 89 -12.58 13.25 -4.59
N PRO A 90 -13.05 12.95 -5.82
CA PRO A 90 -13.98 11.84 -6.02
C PRO A 90 -13.41 10.60 -5.35
N PRO A 91 -14.25 9.76 -4.72
CA PRO A 91 -13.75 8.68 -3.90
C PRO A 91 -12.83 7.81 -4.74
N SER A 92 -11.59 7.75 -4.28
CA SER A 92 -10.50 7.07 -4.97
C SER A 92 -10.79 5.58 -4.88
N GLN A 93 -11.14 4.96 -6.01
CA GLN A 93 -11.49 3.54 -6.04
C GLN A 93 -10.34 2.68 -5.51
N PHE A 94 -10.69 1.56 -4.90
CA PHE A 94 -9.73 0.55 -4.49
C PHE A 94 -10.12 -0.83 -4.99
N ALA A 95 -9.12 -1.56 -5.47
CA ALA A 95 -9.30 -2.94 -5.92
C ALA A 95 -9.13 -3.90 -4.76
N VAL A 96 -9.97 -4.93 -4.67
CA VAL A 96 -9.80 -6.04 -3.74
C VAL A 96 -9.24 -7.23 -4.51
N VAL A 97 -8.08 -7.72 -4.08
CA VAL A 97 -7.41 -8.89 -4.67
C VAL A 97 -7.85 -10.15 -3.91
N PRO A 98 -7.94 -11.32 -4.57
CA PRO A 98 -8.17 -12.59 -3.90
C PRO A 98 -7.23 -12.80 -2.71
N PHE A 99 -7.80 -13.14 -1.55
CA PHE A 99 -7.03 -13.38 -0.33
C PHE A 99 -6.22 -14.67 -0.47
N LYS A 100 -4.95 -14.61 -0.07
CA LYS A 100 -4.05 -15.77 -0.13
C LYS A 100 -4.24 -16.66 1.10
N CYS A 101 -4.43 -17.96 0.89
CA CYS A 101 -4.34 -18.93 1.98
C CYS A 101 -2.87 -19.31 2.19
N ILE A 102 -2.33 -19.04 3.37
CA ILE A 102 -0.95 -19.40 3.78
C ILE A 102 -0.96 -20.65 4.68
N SER A 103 -2.14 -21.21 4.95
CA SER A 103 -2.30 -22.41 5.77
C SER A 103 -1.89 -23.66 4.99
N HIS A 104 -1.15 -24.56 5.65
CA HIS A 104 -0.68 -25.81 5.03
C HIS A 104 -1.59 -27.02 5.31
N GLN A 105 -2.67 -26.86 6.10
CA GLN A 105 -3.53 -27.95 6.57
C GLN A 105 -5.03 -27.61 6.47
N GLY A 106 -5.86 -28.63 6.20
CA GLY A 106 -7.32 -28.59 6.37
C GLY A 106 -8.14 -27.75 5.37
N ASN A 107 -9.36 -27.41 5.76
CA ASN A 107 -10.37 -26.68 4.97
C ASN A 107 -10.04 -25.18 4.75
N GLY A 108 -8.79 -24.76 4.99
CA GLY A 108 -8.39 -23.35 5.00
C GLY A 108 -8.52 -22.66 3.64
N LYS A 109 -8.31 -23.36 2.53
CA LYS A 109 -8.51 -22.80 1.18
C LYS A 109 -9.97 -22.44 0.92
N SER A 110 -10.90 -23.36 1.21
CA SER A 110 -12.34 -23.13 1.05
C SER A 110 -12.83 -22.01 1.97
N PHE A 111 -12.36 -21.99 3.22
CA PHE A 111 -12.67 -20.89 4.14
C PHE A 111 -12.16 -19.54 3.61
N THR A 112 -10.93 -19.48 3.09
CA THR A 112 -10.34 -18.25 2.53
C THR A 112 -11.12 -17.73 1.32
N HIS A 113 -11.60 -18.64 0.46
CA HIS A 113 -12.43 -18.27 -0.68
C HIS A 113 -13.78 -17.72 -0.25
N GLY A 114 -14.52 -18.44 0.61
CA GLY A 114 -15.81 -17.94 1.11
C GLY A 114 -15.67 -16.63 1.91
N PHE A 115 -14.58 -16.47 2.67
CA PHE A 115 -14.26 -15.22 3.33
C PHE A 115 -14.00 -14.07 2.34
N HIS A 116 -13.33 -14.33 1.21
CA HIS A 116 -13.09 -13.31 0.19
C HIS A 116 -14.41 -12.82 -0.42
N ASP A 117 -15.32 -13.73 -0.76
CA ASP A 117 -16.62 -13.39 -1.33
C ASP A 117 -17.45 -12.56 -0.32
N GLU A 118 -17.48 -13.00 0.94
CA GLU A 118 -18.16 -12.28 2.03
C GLU A 118 -17.57 -10.89 2.26
N LEU A 119 -16.23 -10.78 2.25
CA LEU A 119 -15.55 -9.50 2.38
C LEU A 119 -15.90 -8.56 1.23
N VAL A 120 -15.83 -9.03 -0.03
CA VAL A 120 -16.18 -8.21 -1.20
C VAL A 120 -17.64 -7.75 -1.12
N HIS A 121 -18.56 -8.63 -0.72
CA HIS A 121 -19.96 -8.30 -0.49
C HIS A 121 -20.12 -7.17 0.53
N GLN A 122 -19.56 -7.32 1.74
CA GLN A 122 -19.68 -6.31 2.79
C GLN A 122 -18.98 -4.99 2.44
N LEU A 123 -17.84 -5.04 1.73
CA LEU A 123 -17.15 -3.85 1.26
C LEU A 123 -18.03 -3.08 0.27
N TYR A 124 -18.65 -3.77 -0.69
CA TYR A 124 -19.57 -3.13 -1.64
C TYR A 124 -20.77 -2.50 -0.93
N GLN A 125 -21.37 -3.20 0.04
CA GLN A 125 -22.46 -2.66 0.86
C GLN A 125 -22.04 -1.43 1.70
N THR A 126 -20.77 -1.34 2.07
CA THR A 126 -20.25 -0.25 2.92
C THR A 126 -19.75 0.96 2.14
N PHE A 127 -19.17 0.73 0.96
CA PHE A 127 -18.42 1.74 0.21
C PHE A 127 -18.94 1.98 -1.21
N GLY A 128 -19.80 1.11 -1.73
CA GLY A 128 -20.46 1.27 -3.03
C GLY A 128 -19.53 1.10 -4.24
N ASP A 129 -19.70 1.98 -5.24
CA ASP A 129 -19.05 1.96 -6.56
C ASP A 129 -17.53 2.21 -6.53
N ILE A 130 -16.97 2.40 -5.35
CA ILE A 130 -15.54 2.64 -5.15
C ILE A 130 -14.76 1.32 -4.98
N VAL A 131 -15.48 0.22 -4.70
CA VAL A 131 -14.91 -1.12 -4.57
C VAL A 131 -14.87 -1.78 -5.94
N VAL A 132 -13.67 -2.18 -6.37
CA VAL A 132 -13.49 -2.95 -7.59
C VAL A 132 -13.03 -4.35 -7.21
N ALA A 133 -13.91 -5.35 -7.34
CA ALA A 133 -13.51 -6.74 -7.17
C ALA A 133 -12.58 -7.12 -8.33
N SER A 134 -11.32 -7.44 -8.03
CA SER A 134 -10.37 -7.87 -9.06
C SER A 134 -10.57 -9.36 -9.30
N THR A 135 -11.61 -9.74 -10.03
CA THR A 135 -11.78 -11.10 -10.55
C THR A 135 -10.76 -11.44 -11.65
N ASP A 136 -10.11 -10.42 -12.24
CA ASP A 136 -9.33 -10.57 -13.47
C ASP A 136 -7.80 -10.59 -13.28
N PHE A 137 -7.27 -10.79 -12.06
CA PHE A 137 -5.82 -10.96 -11.87
C PHE A 137 -5.36 -12.43 -11.85
N THR A 138 -6.24 -13.37 -12.20
CA THR A 138 -5.81 -14.73 -12.51
C THR A 138 -5.19 -14.75 -13.91
N ALA A 139 -3.85 -14.79 -13.96
CA ALA A 139 -3.04 -15.13 -15.13
C ALA A 139 -3.28 -14.32 -16.42
N ARG A 140 -2.85 -13.05 -16.46
CA ARG A 140 -2.38 -12.45 -17.73
C ARG A 140 -1.01 -13.02 -18.11
N SER A 141 -0.97 -14.33 -18.41
CA SER A 141 0.02 -14.94 -19.29
C SER A 141 -0.69 -15.26 -20.60
N GLY A 142 -0.46 -14.43 -21.61
CA GLY A 142 -0.73 -14.77 -23.01
C GLY A 142 -2.13 -14.51 -23.54
N VAL A 143 -2.21 -13.47 -24.38
CA VAL A 143 -2.99 -13.43 -25.65
C VAL A 143 -4.52 -13.30 -25.58
N HIS A 144 -5.00 -12.25 -26.27
CA HIS A 144 -6.37 -11.91 -26.74
C HIS A 144 -7.37 -11.22 -25.79
N GLU A 145 -7.58 -9.91 -26.04
CA GLU A 145 -8.91 -9.27 -25.98
C GLU A 145 -9.75 -9.71 -27.20
N PRO A 146 -11.09 -9.85 -27.11
CA PRO A 146 -11.97 -8.67 -27.29
C PRO A 146 -13.34 -8.65 -26.54
N HIS A 147 -13.70 -7.43 -26.13
CA HIS A 147 -15.05 -6.82 -26.01
C HIS A 147 -16.15 -7.34 -25.06
N ALA A 148 -16.49 -6.49 -24.06
CA ALA A 148 -17.78 -5.76 -23.94
C ALA A 148 -17.72 -4.83 -22.70
N ALA A 149 -17.53 -3.51 -22.87
CA ALA A 149 -18.62 -2.54 -22.95
C ALA A 149 -19.55 -2.47 -21.71
N TYR A 150 -19.02 -2.02 -20.57
CA TYR A 150 -19.76 -1.12 -19.69
C TYR A 150 -18.95 0.16 -19.52
N GLY A 151 -19.57 1.29 -19.82
CA GLY A 151 -18.99 2.62 -19.67
C GLY A 151 -18.52 2.83 -18.23
N THR A 152 -17.25 2.59 -17.99
CA THR A 152 -16.56 3.09 -16.82
C THR A 152 -15.73 4.24 -17.35
N SER A 153 -16.12 5.47 -17.02
CA SER A 153 -15.14 6.54 -16.88
C SER A 153 -13.93 5.90 -16.20
N HIS A 154 -12.77 5.86 -16.85
CA HIS A 154 -11.56 5.19 -16.35
C HIS A 154 -11.16 5.80 -15.01
N ARG A 155 -11.85 5.40 -13.94
CA ARG A 155 -11.67 5.92 -12.60
C ARG A 155 -10.44 5.17 -12.12
N GLN A 156 -9.35 5.91 -12.03
CA GLN A 156 -8.05 5.37 -11.67
C GLN A 156 -8.19 4.61 -10.35
N ILE A 157 -7.88 3.31 -10.36
CA ILE A 157 -7.73 2.54 -9.12
C ILE A 157 -6.52 3.12 -8.41
N ASN A 158 -6.75 3.74 -7.25
CA ASN A 158 -5.68 4.41 -6.51
C ASN A 158 -5.09 3.50 -5.44
N HIS A 159 -5.86 2.50 -5.00
CA HIS A 159 -5.43 1.59 -3.95
C HIS A 159 -5.75 0.14 -4.27
N ARG A 160 -5.00 -0.77 -3.69
CA ARG A 160 -5.20 -2.22 -3.78
C ARG A 160 -5.20 -2.81 -2.39
N LEU A 161 -6.30 -3.47 -2.03
CA LEU A 161 -6.41 -4.27 -0.81
C LEU A 161 -5.89 -5.66 -1.11
N GLU A 162 -4.80 -6.02 -0.45
CA GLU A 162 -4.23 -7.36 -0.44
C GLU A 162 -4.39 -7.97 0.94
N GLY A 163 -4.57 -9.28 1.01
CA GLY A 163 -4.59 -9.94 2.29
C GLY A 163 -4.28 -11.43 2.22
N SER A 164 -4.10 -11.99 3.40
CA SER A 164 -3.84 -13.42 3.59
C SER A 164 -4.54 -13.96 4.81
N ILE A 165 -4.96 -15.21 4.74
CA ILE A 165 -5.51 -15.99 5.84
C ILE A 165 -4.52 -17.10 6.20
N GLN A 166 -4.18 -17.16 7.48
CA GLN A 166 -3.39 -18.24 8.07
C GLN A 166 -4.22 -18.88 9.20
N ILE A 167 -4.27 -20.21 9.21
CA ILE A 167 -4.98 -21.00 10.21
C ILE A 167 -3.98 -21.96 10.82
N ASP A 168 -3.83 -21.90 12.14
CA ASP A 168 -2.91 -22.73 12.90
C ASP A 168 -3.54 -23.07 14.26
N ALA A 169 -3.61 -24.35 14.62
CA ALA A 169 -4.13 -24.82 15.91
C ALA A 169 -5.47 -24.18 16.38
N GLY A 170 -6.41 -23.92 15.45
CA GLY A 170 -7.70 -23.30 15.76
C GLY A 170 -7.65 -21.77 15.92
N VAL A 171 -6.50 -21.14 15.68
CA VAL A 171 -6.33 -19.69 15.55
C VAL A 171 -6.36 -19.32 14.08
N ILE A 172 -7.21 -18.36 13.74
CA ILE A 172 -7.35 -17.77 12.41
C ILE A 172 -6.76 -16.37 12.47
N LYS A 173 -5.74 -16.12 11.65
CA LYS A 173 -5.11 -14.82 11.48
C LYS A 173 -5.37 -14.31 10.07
N ALA A 174 -6.15 -13.25 9.96
CA ALA A 174 -6.25 -12.45 8.75
C ALA A 174 -5.25 -11.30 8.81
N SER A 175 -4.48 -11.09 7.74
CA SER A 175 -3.61 -9.94 7.58
C SER A 175 -4.03 -9.18 6.34
N ILE A 176 -4.18 -7.86 6.45
CA ILE A 176 -4.53 -6.99 5.32
C ILE A 176 -3.46 -5.94 5.11
N ARG A 177 -3.33 -5.50 3.85
CA ARG A 177 -2.54 -4.36 3.43
C ARG A 177 -3.31 -3.56 2.41
N LEU A 178 -3.41 -2.26 2.61
CA LEU A 178 -3.83 -1.33 1.58
C LEU A 178 -2.57 -0.74 0.94
N ILE A 179 -2.48 -0.83 -0.38
CA ILE A 179 -1.32 -0.41 -1.16
C ILE A 179 -1.76 0.69 -2.09
N ASP A 180 -1.08 1.84 -2.09
CA ASP A 180 -1.27 2.87 -3.11
C ASP A 180 -0.75 2.32 -4.46
N ALA A 181 -1.63 2.25 -5.46
CA ALA A 181 -1.36 1.62 -6.74
C ALA A 181 -0.37 2.42 -7.60
N SER A 182 -0.22 3.73 -7.35
CA SER A 182 0.68 4.60 -8.11
C SER A 182 2.12 4.53 -7.58
N THR A 183 2.29 4.31 -6.26
CA THR A 183 3.59 4.32 -5.58
C THR A 183 4.04 2.94 -5.12
N GLY A 184 3.13 1.97 -5.01
CA GLY A 184 3.38 0.66 -4.44
C GLY A 184 3.56 0.66 -2.91
N HIS A 185 3.33 1.79 -2.24
CA HIS A 185 3.53 1.91 -0.79
C HIS A 185 2.33 1.35 0.00
N ILE A 186 2.63 0.74 1.15
CA ILE A 186 1.60 0.31 2.10
C ILE A 186 1.07 1.56 2.83
N THR A 187 -0.22 1.86 2.67
CA THR A 187 -0.92 2.95 3.37
C THR A 187 -1.61 2.47 4.64
N LEU A 188 -1.97 1.19 4.70
CA LEU A 188 -2.54 0.53 5.88
C LEU A 188 -2.01 -0.90 5.98
N SER A 189 -1.70 -1.37 7.19
CA SER A 189 -1.52 -2.79 7.46
C SER A 189 -2.06 -3.14 8.83
N GLU A 190 -2.95 -4.13 8.88
CA GLU A 190 -3.59 -4.58 10.12
C GLU A 190 -3.74 -6.10 10.14
N GLN A 191 -3.89 -6.65 11.35
CA GLN A 191 -4.08 -8.07 11.60
C GLN A 191 -5.29 -8.29 12.49
N PHE A 192 -6.07 -9.32 12.15
CA PHE A 192 -7.26 -9.72 12.87
C PHE A 192 -7.12 -11.18 13.26
N ASN A 193 -7.06 -11.42 14.56
CA ASN A 193 -6.98 -12.77 15.11
C ASN A 193 -8.34 -13.18 15.65
N ARG A 194 -8.69 -14.44 15.40
CA ARG A 194 -9.85 -15.11 15.96
C ARG A 194 -9.48 -16.52 16.37
N GLN A 195 -10.24 -17.08 17.30
CA GLN A 195 -10.10 -18.45 17.73
C GLN A 195 -11.43 -19.17 17.57
N GLY A 196 -11.39 -20.38 17.04
CA GLY A 196 -12.59 -21.21 16.90
C GLY A 196 -12.62 -22.03 15.61
N ALA A 197 -13.82 -22.53 15.30
CA ALA A 197 -14.07 -23.31 14.10
C ALA A 197 -14.24 -22.41 12.86
N LEU A 198 -13.95 -22.96 11.69
CA LEU A 198 -14.06 -22.29 10.39
C LEU A 198 -15.52 -22.23 9.92
N THR A 199 -16.35 -21.42 10.60
CA THR A 199 -17.78 -21.27 10.32
C THR A 199 -18.08 -20.05 9.44
N ILE A 200 -19.29 -19.99 8.86
CA ILE A 200 -19.78 -18.82 8.11
C ILE A 200 -19.84 -17.58 9.02
N ALA A 201 -20.32 -17.73 10.26
CA ALA A 201 -20.35 -16.64 11.24
C ALA A 201 -18.95 -16.04 11.50
N LEU A 202 -17.90 -16.86 11.44
CA LEU A 202 -16.53 -16.37 11.56
C LEU A 202 -16.08 -15.57 10.33
N GLN A 203 -16.54 -15.95 9.13
CA GLN A 203 -16.28 -15.20 7.89
C GLN A 203 -16.93 -13.81 7.97
N GLU A 204 -18.20 -13.76 8.37
CA GLU A 204 -18.97 -12.52 8.54
C GLU A 204 -18.33 -11.57 9.56
N ASP A 205 -17.90 -12.09 10.72
CA ASP A 205 -17.28 -11.30 11.78
C ASP A 205 -15.89 -10.75 11.38
N LEU A 206 -15.06 -11.57 10.72
CA LEU A 206 -13.77 -11.11 10.20
C LEU A 206 -13.96 -10.05 9.11
N ALA A 207 -14.90 -10.26 8.19
CA ALA A 207 -15.21 -9.31 7.13
C ALA A 207 -15.67 -7.96 7.72
N SER A 208 -16.58 -8.00 8.69
CA SER A 208 -17.11 -6.81 9.37
C SER A 208 -16.01 -6.02 10.07
N SER A 209 -15.08 -6.71 10.74
CA SER A 209 -13.93 -6.09 11.40
C SER A 209 -13.00 -5.37 10.40
N ILE A 210 -12.76 -5.97 9.23
CA ILE A 210 -11.95 -5.36 8.17
C ILE A 210 -12.66 -4.15 7.55
N CYS A 211 -13.96 -4.26 7.27
CA CYS A 211 -14.78 -3.14 6.80
C CYS A 211 -14.74 -1.96 7.79
N ALA A 212 -14.87 -2.23 9.09
CA ALA A 212 -14.80 -1.21 10.14
C ALA A 212 -13.45 -0.49 10.16
N SER A 213 -12.34 -1.23 9.99
CA SER A 213 -11.00 -0.66 9.88
C SER A 213 -10.87 0.26 8.65
N LEU A 214 -11.37 -0.19 7.50
CA LEU A 214 -11.27 0.56 6.23
C LEU A 214 -12.12 1.83 6.20
N LYS A 215 -13.17 1.96 7.03
CA LYS A 215 -13.94 3.21 7.19
C LYS A 215 -13.09 4.40 7.65
N ARG A 216 -11.91 4.14 8.23
CA ARG A 216 -10.95 5.18 8.63
C ARG A 216 -10.21 5.79 7.42
N PHE A 217 -10.19 5.07 6.30
CA PHE A 217 -9.45 5.43 5.08
C PHE A 217 -10.37 5.79 3.90
N PHE A 218 -11.53 5.16 3.81
CA PHE A 218 -12.52 5.42 2.78
C PHE A 218 -13.82 5.93 3.40
N PRO A 219 -14.42 7.00 2.86
CA PRO A 219 -15.74 7.43 3.33
C PRO A 219 -16.78 6.36 3.01
N PRO A 220 -17.65 5.99 3.96
CA PRO A 220 -18.77 5.09 3.67
C PRO A 220 -19.76 5.76 2.71
N ILE A 221 -20.62 4.96 2.06
CA ILE A 221 -21.72 5.50 1.26
C ILE A 221 -22.58 6.40 2.15
N GLN A 222 -22.78 7.66 1.75
CA GLN A 222 -23.74 8.51 2.44
C GLN A 222 -25.14 7.95 2.13
N PRO A 223 -26.02 7.77 3.13
CA PRO A 223 -27.40 7.42 2.86
C PRO A 223 -27.98 8.54 2.00
N THR A 224 -28.42 8.19 0.80
CA THR A 224 -29.15 9.09 -0.08
C THR A 224 -30.29 9.68 0.74
N LYS A 225 -30.23 10.98 1.05
CA LYS A 225 -31.42 11.67 1.57
C LYS A 225 -32.48 11.53 0.49
N LEU A 226 -33.48 10.69 0.74
CA LEU A 226 -34.66 10.60 -0.10
C LEU A 226 -35.29 12.00 -0.13
N PRO A 227 -35.65 12.54 -1.30
CA PRO A 227 -36.35 13.81 -1.40
C PRO A 227 -37.72 13.79 -0.72
#